data_AF-K1TTB5-F1
#
_entry.id   AF-K1TTB5-F1
#
_cell.length_a   1.000
_cell.length_b   1.000
_cell.length_c   1.000
_cell.angle_alpha   90.00
_cell.angle_beta   90.00
_cell.angle_gamma   90.00
#
_symmetry.space_group_name_H-M   'P 1'
#
loop_
_entity.id
_entity.type
_entity.pdbx_description
1 polymer ?
#
loop_
_entity_poly.entity_id
_entity_poly.type
_entity_poly.pdbx_seq_one_letter_code
_entity_poly.pdbx_strand_id
1 'polypeptide(L)' 'MNAMNNFTISGFVVKDAEVKNFEKSSIARFGLSFKTSEKNGNTEVVKSAIVNVET' A
#
# COMPACT_ATOMS: atom_id res chain seq x y z
N MET A 1 5.98 24.09 -2.80
CA MET A 1 6.00 23.20 -3.97
C MET A 1 4.71 22.38 -3.92
N ASN A 2 3.72 22.72 -4.75
CA ASN A 2 2.45 21.97 -4.79
C ASN A 2 2.62 20.78 -5.74
N ALA A 3 3.31 19.74 -5.26
CA ALA A 3 3.45 18.49 -6.00
C ALA A 3 2.35 17.53 -5.54
N MET A 4 1.39 17.26 -6.41
CA MET A 4 0.37 16.24 -6.18
C MET A 4 0.93 14.90 -6.67
N ASN A 5 1.10 13.94 -5.75
CA ASN A 5 1.51 12.59 -6.09
C ASN A 5 0.37 11.63 -5.73
N ASN A 6 -0.38 11.25 -6.76
CA ASN A 6 -1.50 10.33 -6.63
C ASN A 6 -1.09 8.98 -7.21
N PHE A 7 -1.41 7.91 -6.51
CA PHE A 7 -1.26 6.55 -7.02
C PHE A 7 -2.45 5.71 -6.55
N THR A 8 -2.71 4.62 -7.28
CA THR A 8 -3.73 3.63 -6.93
C THR A 8 -3.04 2.32 -6.65
N ILE A 9 -3.31 1.73 -5.48
CA ILE A 9 -2.82 0.42 -5.10
C ILE A 9 -3.99 -0.52 -4.84
N SER A 10 -3.86 -1.77 -5.27
CA SER A 10 -4.80 -2.85 -4.96
C SER A 10 -4.00 -4.03 -4.43
N GLY A 11 -4.51 -4.67 -3.39
CA GLY A 11 -3.79 -5.70 -2.67
C GLY A 11 -4.61 -6.26 -1.51
N PHE A 12 -3.96 -7.11 -0.72
CA PHE A 12 -4.54 -7.73 0.47
C PHE A 12 -3.99 -7.09 1.73
N VAL A 13 -4.85 -6.94 2.74
CA VAL A 13 -4.43 -6.52 4.08
C VAL A 13 -3.61 -7.65 4.71
N VAL A 14 -2.38 -7.37 5.12
CA VAL A 14 -1.44 -8.40 5.63
C VAL A 14 -1.58 -8.67 7.12
N LYS A 15 -2.18 -7.73 7.87
CA LYS A 15 -2.38 -7.74 9.31
C LYS A 15 -3.54 -6.81 9.66
N ASP A 16 -4.28 -7.13 10.71
CA ASP A 16 -5.25 -6.24 11.33
C ASP A 16 -4.67 -4.84 11.58
N ALA A 17 -5.51 -3.82 11.40
CA ALA A 17 -5.09 -2.44 11.56
C ALA A 17 -4.76 -2.10 13.01
N GLU A 18 -3.66 -1.39 13.22
CA GLU A 18 -3.36 -0.73 14.47
C GLU A 18 -4.09 0.61 14.50
N VAL A 19 -5.06 0.75 15.42
CA VAL A 19 -5.85 1.97 15.57
C VAL A 19 -5.31 2.81 16.72
N LYS A 20 -4.96 4.06 16.42
CA LYS A 20 -4.59 5.06 17.42
C LYS A 20 -5.63 6.17 17.47
N ASN A 21 -6.24 6.35 18.64
CA ASN A 21 -7.22 7.40 18.88
C ASN A 21 -6.54 8.67 19.43
N PHE A 22 -7.02 9.82 18.98
CA PHE A 22 -6.71 11.17 19.44
C PHE A 22 -8.00 11.82 19.93
N GLU A 23 -7.88 13.01 20.54
CA GLU A 23 -9.05 13.71 21.10
C GLU A 23 -10.16 14.00 20.07
N LYS A 24 -9.79 14.21 18.79
CA LYS A 24 -10.72 14.60 17.72
C LYS A 24 -10.64 13.72 16.46
N SER A 25 -9.84 12.66 16.47
CA SER A 25 -9.61 11.82 15.30
C SER A 25 -9.10 10.44 15.68
N SER A 26 -9.09 9.54 14.72
CA SER A 26 -8.47 8.23 14.83
C SER A 26 -7.63 7.98 13.59
N ILE A 27 -6.51 7.29 13.76
CA ILE A 27 -5.63 6.87 12.67
C ILE A 27 -5.61 5.34 12.63
N ALA A 28 -5.74 4.76 11.44
CA ALA A 28 -5.56 3.32 11.20
C ALA A 28 -4.28 3.05 10.39
N ARG A 29 -3.43 2.16 10.89
CA ARG A 29 -2.21 1.71 10.20
C ARG A 29 -2.29 0.24 9.87
N PHE A 30 -2.10 -0.11 8.60
CA PHE A 30 -2.06 -1.50 8.13
C PHE A 30 -1.15 -1.65 6.91
N GLY A 31 -0.69 -2.86 6.66
CA GLY A 31 0.08 -3.18 5.47
C GLY A 31 -0.82 -3.70 4.35
N LEU A 32 -0.57 -3.27 3.12
CA LEU A 32 -1.13 -3.83 1.89
C LEU A 32 -0.06 -4.61 1.14
N SER A 33 -0.24 -5.92 0.97
CA SER A 33 0.58 -6.71 0.04
C SER A 33 0.02 -6.58 -1.38
N PHE A 34 0.88 -6.28 -2.33
CA PHE A 34 0.52 -6.32 -3.75
C PHE A 34 1.52 -7.15 -4.55
N LYS A 35 1.06 -7.69 -5.67
CA LYS A 35 1.86 -8.45 -6.63
C LYS A 35 1.48 -7.99 -8.02
N THR A 36 2.46 -7.66 -8.83
CA THR A 36 2.30 -7.36 -10.26
C THR A 36 3.28 -8.19 -11.07
N SER A 37 2.94 -8.48 -12.31
CA SER A 37 3.81 -9.15 -13.25
C SER A 37 4.04 -8.25 -14.45
N GLU A 38 5.30 -8.06 -14.82
CA GLU A 38 5.70 -7.25 -15.96
C GLU A 38 6.44 -8.14 -16.96
N LYS A 39 6.05 -8.05 -18.25
CA LYS A 39 6.80 -8.68 -19.33
C LYS A 39 8.00 -7.81 -19.70
N ASN A 40 9.19 -8.39 -19.67
CA ASN A 40 10.42 -7.78 -20.15
C ASN A 40 10.97 -8.65 -21.29
N GLY A 41 10.53 -8.35 -22.52
CA GLY A 41 10.78 -9.18 -23.69
C GLY A 41 10.17 -10.59 -23.54
N ASN A 42 11.01 -11.62 -23.60
CA ASN A 42 10.62 -13.02 -23.41
C ASN A 42 10.59 -13.47 -21.94
N THR A 43 10.95 -12.59 -20.99
CA THR A 43 10.98 -12.92 -19.56
C THR A 43 9.81 -12.27 -18.83
N GLU A 44 9.13 -13.04 -17.99
CA GLU A 44 8.14 -12.51 -17.06
C GLU A 44 8.80 -12.24 -15.70
N VAL A 45 8.73 -10.98 -15.25
CA VAL A 45 9.29 -10.55 -13.96
C VAL A 45 8.15 -10.23 -13.01
N VAL A 46 8.09 -11.00 -11.93
CA VAL A 46 7.13 -10.78 -10.85
C VAL A 46 7.73 -9.80 -9.84
N LYS A 47 6.98 -8.75 -9.51
CA LYS A 47 7.30 -7.81 -8.44
C LYS A 47 6.23 -7.90 -7.36
N SER A 48 6.67 -7.90 -6.11
CA SER A 48 5.79 -7.86 -4.96
C SER A 48 6.38 -6.99 -3.88
N ALA A 49 5.53 -6.31 -3.12
CA ALA A 49 5.94 -5.58 -1.93
C ALA A 49 4.79 -5.50 -0.93
N ILE A 50 5.13 -5.10 0.29
CA ILE A 50 4.20 -4.69 1.32
C ILE A 50 4.33 -3.18 1.49
N VAL A 51 3.21 -2.46 1.40
CA VAL A 51 3.15 -1.01 1.57
C VAL A 51 2.43 -0.72 2.87
N ASN A 52 3.08 0.04 3.75
CA ASN A 52 2.43 0.54 4.96
C ASN A 52 1.52 1.71 4.59
N VAL A 53 0.25 1.63 4.98
CA VAL A 53 -0.78 2.64 4.74
C VAL A 53 -1.23 3.22 6.07
N GLU A 54 -1.46 4.54 6.09
CA GLU A 54 -2.04 5.29 7.18
C GLU A 54 -3.24 6.07 6.65
N THR A 55 -4.38 6.01 7.36
CA THR A 55 -5.61 6.75 7.04
C THR A 55 -6.28 7.29 8.29
#